data_AF-A0A7Y1YK27-F1
#
_entry.id   AF-A0A7Y1YK27-F1
#
_cell.length_a   1.000
_cell.length_b   1.000
_cell.length_c   1.000
_cell.angle_alpha   90.00
_cell.angle_beta   90.00
_cell.angle_gamma   90.00
#
_symmetry.space_group_name_H-M   'P 1'
#
loop_
_entity.id
_entity.type
_entity.pdbx_description
1 polymer ?
#
loop_
_entity_poly.entity_id
_entity_poly.type
_entity_poly.pdbx_seq_one_letter_code
_entity_poly.pdbx_strand_id
1 'polypeptide(L)'
;MKKLLLLPLLFFPVIVSLIFEYNYCYFDLFRYLNFFEGILFGTLIFGLISVLKIGKSRTALFIIFYILYAISSWAESSFYYLYGLNINPSTFFIVLRSNINETGEFLASNIDRPLMVFAIVMVLSLLLIIPYFIKQARFFSWFINPPKFQKRILIALIGVLVVTSTYRIADLLELNLPYRFITTAMEYSKQSTADQSITSRVGNFENSIRKRSENNETFVIVIGESLTRHHMSIYGYDRSTNPRLETIKDELLVFADVISPSTYTIPSLEKALTFSNYEDSTAVDKGSLIQLFNSVGFKTYWISNQQPLNESRNMVTEIAYAADETHFINMASNELSSSYDEML
;
A
#
# COMPACT_ATOMS: atom_id res chain seq x y z
N MET A 1 -7.28 22.05 -38.33
CA MET A 1 -6.67 20.71 -38.48
C MET A 1 -5.50 20.45 -37.53
N LYS A 2 -4.40 21.24 -37.51
CA LYS A 2 -3.21 20.96 -36.64
C LYS A 2 -3.49 20.78 -35.14
N LYS A 3 -4.57 21.36 -34.60
CA LYS A 3 -4.93 21.29 -33.16
C LYS A 3 -5.77 20.08 -32.78
N LEU A 4 -6.47 19.41 -33.72
CA LEU A 4 -7.26 18.21 -33.41
C LEU A 4 -6.35 16.98 -33.19
N LEU A 5 -5.15 17.01 -33.76
CA LEU A 5 -4.09 16.01 -33.60
C LEU A 5 -3.53 15.91 -32.17
N LEU A 6 -3.87 16.85 -31.29
CA LEU A 6 -3.41 16.90 -29.91
C LEU A 6 -4.27 16.09 -28.93
N LEU A 7 -5.53 15.86 -29.27
CA LEU A 7 -6.46 15.12 -28.42
C LEU A 7 -6.00 13.68 -28.15
N PRO A 8 -5.53 12.91 -29.15
CA PRO A 8 -5.01 11.56 -28.89
C PRO A 8 -3.79 11.54 -27.96
N LEU A 9 -2.95 12.58 -28.03
CA LEU A 9 -1.75 12.68 -27.17
C LEU A 9 -2.10 12.90 -25.69
N LEU A 10 -3.28 13.46 -25.38
CA LEU A 10 -3.75 13.61 -24.00
C LEU A 10 -4.01 12.26 -23.33
N PHE A 11 -4.49 11.29 -24.11
CA PHE A 11 -4.88 9.97 -23.62
C PHE A 11 -3.81 8.92 -23.90
N PHE A 12 -2.63 9.32 -24.39
CA PHE A 12 -1.54 8.41 -24.73
C PHE A 12 -1.17 7.46 -23.58
N PRO A 13 -1.05 7.89 -22.31
CA PRO A 13 -0.78 6.98 -21.19
C PRO A 13 -1.74 5.80 -21.10
N VAL A 14 -3.04 6.07 -21.15
CA VAL A 14 -4.09 5.05 -21.03
C VAL A 14 -4.19 4.18 -22.29
N ILE A 15 -3.87 4.72 -23.46
CA ILE A 15 -3.76 3.93 -24.70
C ILE A 15 -2.59 2.95 -24.62
N VAL A 16 -1.42 3.39 -24.16
CA VAL A 16 -0.25 2.49 -23.99
C VAL A 16 -0.53 1.44 -22.92
N SER A 17 -1.14 1.82 -21.80
CA SER A 17 -1.62 0.88 -20.77
C SER A 17 -2.54 -0.19 -21.34
N LEU A 18 -3.55 0.20 -22.15
CA LEU A 18 -4.46 -0.76 -22.80
C LEU A 18 -3.72 -1.73 -23.73
N ILE A 19 -2.80 -1.21 -24.54
CA ILE A 19 -2.00 -2.04 -25.46
C ILE A 19 -1.15 -3.02 -24.65
N PHE A 20 -0.52 -2.56 -23.56
CA PHE A 20 0.26 -3.42 -22.69
C PHE A 20 -0.62 -4.53 -22.07
N GLU A 21 -1.75 -4.17 -21.45
CA GLU A 21 -2.67 -5.12 -20.84
C GLU A 21 -3.21 -6.14 -21.84
N TYR A 22 -3.54 -5.72 -23.07
CA TYR A 22 -4.02 -6.62 -24.11
C TYR A 22 -2.98 -7.67 -24.52
N ASN A 23 -1.69 -7.33 -24.50
CA ASN A 23 -0.63 -8.25 -24.92
C ASN A 23 -0.13 -9.15 -23.79
N TYR A 24 -0.19 -8.71 -22.55
CA TYR A 24 0.51 -9.35 -21.43
C TYR A 24 -0.39 -9.79 -20.27
N CYS A 25 -1.67 -9.39 -20.24
CA CYS A 25 -2.58 -9.71 -19.15
C CYS A 25 -3.78 -10.54 -19.63
N TYR A 26 -4.49 -11.18 -18.69
CA TYR A 26 -5.83 -11.68 -18.98
C TYR A 26 -6.76 -10.51 -19.29
N PHE A 27 -7.45 -10.58 -20.43
CA PHE A 27 -8.17 -9.45 -20.98
C PHE A 27 -9.67 -9.68 -20.97
N ASP A 28 -10.37 -8.98 -20.08
CA ASP A 28 -11.80 -9.13 -19.84
C ASP A 28 -12.56 -7.80 -19.99
N LEU A 29 -13.87 -7.83 -19.74
CA LEU A 29 -14.71 -6.64 -19.78
C LEU A 29 -14.23 -5.55 -18.80
N PHE A 30 -13.65 -5.94 -17.66
CA PHE A 30 -13.14 -4.99 -16.68
C PHE A 30 -11.94 -4.20 -17.22
N ARG A 31 -11.08 -4.78 -18.07
CA ARG A 31 -10.00 -4.04 -18.74
C ARG A 31 -10.53 -2.97 -19.69
N TYR A 32 -11.59 -3.27 -20.44
CA TYR A 32 -12.26 -2.27 -21.26
C TYR A 32 -12.86 -1.15 -20.40
N LEU A 33 -13.54 -1.49 -19.30
CA LEU A 33 -14.12 -0.52 -18.38
C LEU A 33 -13.03 0.38 -17.76
N ASN A 34 -11.90 -0.19 -17.34
CA ASN A 34 -10.76 0.56 -16.80
C ASN A 34 -10.20 1.57 -17.81
N PHE A 35 -10.05 1.16 -19.08
CA PHE A 35 -9.64 2.06 -20.15
C PHE A 35 -10.62 3.22 -20.36
N PHE A 36 -11.92 2.94 -20.41
CA PHE A 36 -12.94 3.98 -20.53
C PHE A 36 -12.96 4.90 -19.32
N GLU A 37 -12.82 4.37 -18.11
CA GLU A 37 -12.70 5.15 -16.89
C GLU A 37 -11.48 6.09 -16.95
N GLY A 38 -10.32 5.59 -17.37
CA GLY A 38 -9.12 6.41 -17.57
C GLY A 38 -9.37 7.58 -18.53
N ILE A 39 -10.03 7.34 -19.66
CA ILE A 39 -10.42 8.40 -20.60
C ILE A 39 -11.38 9.41 -19.95
N LEU A 40 -12.41 8.95 -19.24
CA LEU A 40 -13.37 9.81 -18.55
C LEU A 40 -12.67 10.69 -17.51
N PHE A 41 -11.77 10.11 -16.72
CA PHE A 41 -11.01 10.81 -15.69
C PHE A 41 -10.05 11.84 -16.29
N GLY A 42 -9.30 11.47 -17.33
CA GLY A 42 -8.44 12.40 -18.06
C GLY A 42 -9.23 13.56 -18.66
N THR A 43 -10.41 13.27 -19.23
CA THR A 43 -11.32 14.28 -19.77
C THR A 43 -11.79 15.24 -18.67
N LEU A 44 -12.11 14.72 -17.48
CA LEU A 44 -12.53 15.52 -16.33
C LEU A 44 -11.42 16.45 -15.85
N ILE A 45 -10.21 15.93 -15.62
CA ILE A 45 -9.06 16.71 -15.16
C ILE A 45 -8.67 17.77 -16.18
N PHE A 46 -8.38 17.37 -17.42
CA PHE A 46 -7.89 18.30 -18.44
C PHE A 46 -8.99 19.28 -18.88
N GLY A 47 -10.26 18.85 -18.87
CA GLY A 47 -11.42 19.70 -19.08
C GLY A 47 -11.52 20.79 -18.00
N LEU A 48 -11.40 20.44 -16.72
CA LEU A 48 -11.41 21.40 -15.62
C LEU A 48 -10.25 22.40 -15.75
N ILE A 49 -9.01 21.93 -15.93
CA ILE A 49 -7.83 22.78 -16.11
C ILE A 49 -8.00 23.75 -17.29
N SER A 50 -8.70 23.33 -18.35
CA SER A 50 -8.96 24.16 -19.53
C SER A 50 -9.91 25.34 -19.26
N VAL A 51 -10.86 25.19 -18.32
CA VAL A 51 -11.87 26.20 -17.98
C VAL A 51 -11.38 27.16 -16.89
N LEU A 52 -10.49 26.70 -16.00
CA LEU A 52 -9.97 27.52 -14.91
C LEU A 52 -9.14 28.71 -15.43
N LYS A 53 -9.43 29.91 -14.93
CA LYS A 53 -8.79 31.18 -15.34
C LYS A 53 -7.44 31.42 -14.63
N ILE A 54 -6.49 30.49 -14.74
CA ILE A 54 -5.24 30.47 -13.93
C ILE A 54 -4.00 30.97 -14.69
N GLY A 55 -4.18 31.85 -15.68
CA GLY A 55 -3.06 32.54 -16.36
C GLY A 55 -1.91 31.62 -16.81
N LYS A 56 -0.67 31.95 -16.42
CA LYS A 56 0.56 31.20 -16.75
C LYS A 56 0.72 29.89 -15.97
N SER A 57 0.17 29.79 -14.76
CA SER A 57 0.29 28.60 -13.90
C SER A 57 -0.48 27.39 -14.42
N ARG A 58 -1.41 27.60 -15.36
CA ARG A 58 -2.19 26.53 -16.00
C ARG A 58 -1.34 25.52 -16.75
N THR A 59 -0.29 25.95 -17.46
CA THR A 59 0.60 25.02 -18.16
C THR A 59 1.34 24.13 -17.16
N ALA A 60 1.78 24.68 -16.03
CA ALA A 60 2.42 23.92 -14.96
C ALA A 60 1.44 22.90 -14.35
N LEU A 61 0.22 23.32 -13.99
CA LEU A 61 -0.82 22.41 -13.50
C LEU A 61 -1.11 21.29 -14.49
N PHE A 62 -1.27 21.63 -15.77
CA PHE A 62 -1.49 20.64 -16.81
C PHE A 62 -0.36 19.60 -16.86
N ILE A 63 0.90 20.03 -16.82
CA ILE A 63 2.06 19.12 -16.84
C ILE A 63 2.06 18.23 -15.59
N ILE A 64 1.84 18.81 -14.41
CA ILE A 64 1.78 18.05 -13.14
C ILE A 64 0.71 16.98 -13.22
N PHE A 65 -0.52 17.34 -13.62
CA PHE A 65 -1.62 16.39 -13.74
C PHE A 65 -1.40 15.35 -14.86
N TYR A 66 -0.72 15.71 -15.95
CA TYR A 66 -0.36 14.77 -17.01
C TYR A 66 0.68 13.74 -16.53
N ILE A 67 1.69 14.17 -15.76
CA ILE A 67 2.67 13.27 -15.14
C ILE A 67 1.98 12.35 -14.14
N LEU A 68 1.12 12.89 -13.25
CA LEU A 68 0.37 12.09 -12.28
C LEU A 68 -0.56 11.09 -12.96
N TYR A 69 -1.23 11.51 -14.04
CA TYR A 69 -2.07 10.63 -14.85
C TYR A 69 -1.25 9.48 -15.47
N ALA A 70 -0.08 9.77 -16.03
CA ALA A 70 0.80 8.75 -16.59
C ALA A 70 1.35 7.78 -15.54
N ILE A 71 1.77 8.28 -14.37
CA ILE A 71 2.21 7.44 -13.25
C ILE A 71 1.07 6.54 -12.77
N SER A 72 -0.15 7.08 -12.66
CA SER A 72 -1.32 6.31 -12.21
C SER A 72 -1.66 5.18 -13.19
N SER A 73 -1.70 5.47 -14.50
CA SER A 73 -1.95 4.46 -15.53
C SER A 73 -0.84 3.40 -15.60
N TRP A 74 0.41 3.80 -15.43
CA TRP A 74 1.52 2.85 -15.35
C TRP A 74 1.40 1.96 -14.11
N ALA A 75 1.12 2.53 -12.94
CA ALA A 75 1.01 1.79 -11.69
C ALA A 75 -0.15 0.77 -11.72
N GLU A 76 -1.34 1.17 -12.18
CA GLU A 76 -2.50 0.27 -12.29
C GLU A 76 -2.22 -0.91 -13.22
N SER A 77 -1.75 -0.65 -14.45
CA SER A 77 -1.48 -1.70 -15.43
C SER A 77 -0.33 -2.61 -15.00
N SER A 78 0.70 -2.06 -14.37
CA SER A 78 1.83 -2.83 -13.82
C SER A 78 1.39 -3.74 -12.69
N PHE A 79 0.55 -3.23 -11.78
CA PHE A 79 0.03 -4.02 -10.67
C PHE A 79 -0.90 -5.14 -11.15
N TYR A 80 -1.77 -4.85 -12.11
CA TYR A 80 -2.64 -5.87 -12.71
C TYR A 80 -1.83 -6.94 -13.44
N TYR A 81 -0.74 -6.56 -14.12
CA TYR A 81 0.16 -7.52 -14.76
C TYR A 81 0.81 -8.48 -13.76
N LEU A 82 1.27 -7.97 -12.62
CA LEU A 82 1.96 -8.78 -11.61
C LEU A 82 1.01 -9.69 -10.84
N TYR A 83 -0.20 -9.23 -10.52
CA TYR A 83 -1.09 -9.91 -9.57
C TYR A 83 -2.41 -10.40 -10.15
N GLY A 84 -2.80 -9.95 -11.35
CA GLY A 84 -4.13 -10.20 -11.91
C GLY A 84 -5.26 -9.50 -11.15
N LEU A 85 -4.92 -8.54 -10.29
CA LEU A 85 -5.83 -7.85 -9.38
C LEU A 85 -5.71 -6.33 -9.56
N ASN A 86 -6.78 -5.60 -9.29
CA ASN A 86 -6.75 -4.15 -9.22
C ASN A 86 -6.15 -3.67 -7.90
N ILE A 87 -5.58 -2.47 -7.92
CA ILE A 87 -5.09 -1.83 -6.70
C ILE A 87 -6.28 -1.55 -5.78
N ASN A 88 -6.16 -2.04 -4.55
CA ASN A 88 -7.17 -1.89 -3.50
C ASN A 88 -6.59 -1.08 -2.32
N PRO A 89 -7.43 -0.67 -1.35
CA PRO A 89 -6.96 0.06 -0.17
C PRO A 89 -5.79 -0.64 0.55
N SER A 90 -5.86 -1.97 0.71
CA SER A 90 -4.83 -2.78 1.35
C SER A 90 -3.46 -2.67 0.67
N THR A 91 -3.42 -2.59 -0.66
CA THR A 91 -2.19 -2.36 -1.43
C THR A 91 -1.51 -1.04 -1.05
N PHE A 92 -2.27 0.03 -0.82
CA PHE A 92 -1.67 1.30 -0.41
C PHE A 92 -1.04 1.23 0.97
N PHE A 93 -1.62 0.46 1.90
CA PHE A 93 -0.99 0.25 3.21
C PHE A 93 0.38 -0.44 3.09
N ILE A 94 0.53 -1.38 2.15
CA ILE A 94 1.83 -2.01 1.86
C ILE A 94 2.81 -0.94 1.39
N VAL A 95 2.46 -0.18 0.35
CA VAL A 95 3.35 0.84 -0.22
C VAL A 95 3.74 1.91 0.80
N LEU A 96 2.81 2.31 1.68
CA LEU A 96 3.07 3.31 2.71
C LEU A 96 3.90 2.79 3.89
N ARG A 97 3.83 1.48 4.21
CA ARG A 97 4.52 0.89 5.37
C ARG A 97 5.81 0.15 4.99
N SER A 98 5.98 -0.22 3.73
CA SER A 98 7.19 -0.86 3.24
C SER A 98 8.37 0.11 3.28
N ASN A 99 9.53 -0.46 3.60
CA ASN A 99 10.78 0.28 3.62
C ASN A 99 11.51 0.20 2.26
N ILE A 100 12.63 0.92 2.15
CA ILE A 100 13.42 1.00 0.91
C ILE A 100 13.98 -0.38 0.50
N ASN A 101 14.33 -1.23 1.47
CA ASN A 101 14.91 -2.54 1.21
C ASN A 101 13.84 -3.50 0.69
N GLU A 102 12.69 -3.60 1.37
CA GLU A 102 11.53 -4.38 0.90
C GLU A 102 11.11 -3.96 -0.51
N THR A 103 11.08 -2.65 -0.76
CA THR A 103 10.77 -2.12 -2.09
C THR A 103 11.85 -2.52 -3.10
N GLY A 104 13.13 -2.46 -2.73
CA GLY A 104 14.25 -2.84 -3.59
C GLY A 104 14.22 -4.32 -3.97
N GLU A 105 14.04 -5.22 -2.99
CA GLU A 105 13.91 -6.66 -3.20
C GLU A 105 12.67 -6.99 -4.04
N PHE A 106 11.55 -6.33 -3.76
CA PHE A 106 10.33 -6.46 -4.55
C PHE A 106 10.57 -6.11 -6.02
N LEU A 107 11.20 -4.97 -6.29
CA LEU A 107 11.49 -4.55 -7.66
C LEU A 107 12.49 -5.50 -8.34
N ALA A 108 13.52 -5.96 -7.62
CA ALA A 108 14.52 -6.88 -8.16
C ALA A 108 13.94 -8.26 -8.50
N SER A 109 12.95 -8.72 -7.74
CA SER A 109 12.31 -10.03 -7.91
C SER A 109 11.14 -10.03 -8.90
N ASN A 110 10.42 -8.90 -9.03
CA ASN A 110 9.17 -8.84 -9.80
C ASN A 110 9.28 -8.05 -11.12
N ILE A 111 10.34 -7.25 -11.33
CA ILE A 111 10.51 -6.55 -12.60
C ILE A 111 11.05 -7.50 -13.67
N ASP A 112 10.28 -7.67 -14.73
CA ASP A 112 10.66 -8.44 -15.90
C ASP A 112 10.76 -7.58 -17.18
N ARG A 113 11.09 -8.21 -18.31
CA ARG A 113 11.35 -7.49 -19.56
C ARG A 113 10.13 -6.73 -20.09
N PRO A 114 8.92 -7.31 -20.20
CA PRO A 114 7.70 -6.58 -20.55
C PRO A 114 7.49 -5.33 -19.70
N LEU A 115 7.61 -5.47 -18.38
CA LEU A 115 7.38 -4.36 -17.46
C LEU A 115 8.41 -3.24 -17.62
N MET A 116 9.69 -3.59 -17.82
CA MET A 116 10.75 -2.61 -18.12
C MET A 116 10.49 -1.85 -19.42
N VAL A 117 10.12 -2.56 -20.50
CA VAL A 117 9.82 -1.94 -21.79
C VAL A 117 8.62 -1.01 -21.67
N PHE A 118 7.57 -1.42 -20.96
CA PHE A 118 6.41 -0.59 -20.69
C PHE A 118 6.78 0.69 -19.94
N ALA A 119 7.59 0.59 -18.87
CA ALA A 119 8.09 1.75 -18.13
C ALA A 119 8.91 2.71 -19.02
N ILE A 120 9.80 2.17 -19.87
CA ILE A 120 10.61 2.97 -20.81
C ILE A 120 9.71 3.70 -21.82
N VAL A 121 8.72 3.02 -22.40
CA VAL A 121 7.76 3.65 -23.35
C VAL A 121 6.99 4.77 -22.65
N MET A 122 6.56 4.57 -21.41
CA MET A 122 5.88 5.59 -20.62
C MET A 122 6.77 6.81 -20.37
N VAL A 123 8.02 6.61 -19.95
CA VAL A 123 8.99 7.70 -19.72
C VAL A 123 9.30 8.45 -21.02
N LEU A 124 9.57 7.73 -22.12
CA LEU A 124 9.82 8.34 -23.43
C LEU A 124 8.62 9.16 -23.91
N SER A 125 7.40 8.68 -23.65
CA SER A 125 6.18 9.43 -23.98
C SER A 125 6.13 10.77 -23.24
N LEU A 126 6.48 10.80 -21.95
CA LEU A 126 6.53 12.03 -21.15
C LEU A 126 7.58 13.00 -21.72
N LEU A 127 8.78 12.50 -22.03
CA LEU A 127 9.88 13.30 -22.57
C LEU A 127 9.57 13.90 -23.94
N LEU A 128 8.77 13.22 -24.78
CA LEU A 128 8.40 13.72 -26.11
C LEU A 128 7.16 14.64 -26.08
N ILE A 129 6.15 14.27 -25.30
CA ILE A 129 4.84 14.93 -25.31
C ILE A 129 4.85 16.22 -24.47
N ILE A 130 5.55 16.24 -23.32
CA ILE A 130 5.57 17.44 -22.45
C ILE A 130 6.20 18.66 -23.16
N PRO A 131 7.39 18.58 -23.80
CA PRO A 131 7.95 19.71 -24.52
C PRO A 131 7.07 20.17 -25.68
N TYR A 132 6.37 19.23 -26.33
CA TYR A 132 5.41 19.55 -27.37
C TYR A 132 4.25 20.39 -26.82
N PHE A 133 3.66 20.00 -25.68
CA PHE A 133 2.61 20.77 -25.02
C PHE A 133 3.08 22.14 -24.55
N ILE A 134 4.31 22.26 -24.03
CA ILE A 134 4.90 23.54 -23.64
C ILE A 134 5.03 24.48 -24.84
N LYS A 135 5.61 24.01 -25.95
CA LYS A 135 5.74 24.81 -27.19
C LYS A 135 4.37 25.23 -27.72
N GLN A 136 3.40 24.34 -27.59
CA GLN A 136 2.03 24.59 -27.99
C GLN A 136 1.20 25.27 -26.90
N ALA A 137 1.76 26.00 -25.91
CA ALA A 137 1.00 26.63 -24.82
C ALA A 137 -0.19 27.53 -25.28
N ARG A 138 -0.18 28.02 -26.54
CA ARG A 138 -1.32 28.67 -27.21
C ARG A 138 -2.47 27.73 -27.62
N PHE A 139 -2.33 26.42 -27.41
CA PHE A 139 -3.38 25.42 -27.53
C PHE A 139 -4.44 25.63 -26.44
N PHE A 140 -3.98 25.89 -25.21
CA PHE A 140 -4.85 26.11 -24.06
C PHE A 140 -5.64 27.43 -24.11
N SER A 141 -5.19 28.42 -24.89
CA SER A 141 -5.97 29.65 -25.08
C SER A 141 -7.19 29.47 -26.01
N TRP A 142 -7.27 28.35 -26.74
CA TRP A 142 -8.42 28.05 -27.60
C TRP A 142 -9.67 27.64 -26.80
N PHE A 143 -9.50 26.92 -25.69
CA PHE A 143 -10.57 26.57 -24.76
C PHE A 143 -11.26 27.80 -24.12
N ILE A 144 -10.61 28.97 -24.16
CA ILE A 144 -11.07 30.21 -23.51
C ILE A 144 -12.00 31.04 -24.40
N ASN A 145 -11.89 30.98 -25.73
CA ASN A 145 -12.28 32.13 -26.58
C ASN A 145 -13.54 31.96 -27.45
N PRO A 146 -14.49 31.09 -27.08
CA PRO A 146 -15.82 31.65 -26.86
C PRO A 146 -16.56 31.09 -25.62
N PRO A 147 -17.38 31.91 -24.92
CA PRO A 147 -18.18 31.48 -23.77
C PRO A 147 -19.17 30.34 -24.09
N LYS A 148 -19.57 30.19 -25.37
CA LYS A 148 -20.36 29.04 -25.85
C LYS A 148 -19.60 27.71 -25.76
N PHE A 149 -18.28 27.72 -25.94
CA PHE A 149 -17.44 26.53 -25.87
C PHE A 149 -17.19 26.11 -24.42
N GLN A 150 -16.97 27.07 -23.52
CA GLN A 150 -16.88 26.81 -22.07
C GLN A 150 -18.16 26.16 -21.53
N LYS A 151 -19.35 26.64 -21.94
CA LYS A 151 -20.62 25.99 -21.58
C LYS A 151 -20.71 24.55 -22.07
N ARG A 152 -20.25 24.26 -23.30
CA ARG A 152 -20.22 22.88 -23.85
C ARG A 152 -19.29 21.97 -23.06
N ILE A 153 -18.12 22.46 -22.67
CA ILE A 153 -17.19 21.70 -21.82
C ILE A 153 -17.79 21.47 -20.44
N LEU A 154 -18.41 22.48 -19.84
CA LEU A 154 -19.06 22.32 -18.53
C LEU A 154 -20.20 21.29 -18.60
N ILE A 155 -21.02 21.31 -19.66
CA ILE A 155 -22.05 20.30 -19.90
C ILE A 155 -21.43 18.90 -20.09
N ALA A 156 -20.32 18.80 -20.84
CA ALA A 156 -19.61 17.53 -21.00
C ALA A 156 -19.03 17.03 -19.67
N LEU A 157 -18.46 17.91 -18.84
CA LEU A 157 -17.97 17.58 -17.50
C LEU A 157 -19.09 17.10 -16.57
N ILE A 158 -20.25 17.75 -16.61
CA ILE A 158 -21.44 17.32 -15.88
C ILE A 158 -21.90 15.95 -16.39
N GLY A 159 -21.91 15.74 -17.71
CA GLY A 159 -22.22 14.44 -18.32
C GLY A 159 -21.27 13.34 -17.85
N VAL A 160 -19.96 13.60 -17.85
CA VAL A 160 -18.94 12.68 -17.33
C VAL A 160 -19.20 12.39 -15.84
N LEU A 161 -19.44 13.42 -15.02
CA LEU A 161 -19.75 13.25 -13.59
C LEU A 161 -21.00 12.41 -13.35
N VAL A 162 -22.06 12.60 -14.15
CA VAL A 162 -23.29 11.80 -14.06
C VAL A 162 -23.04 10.36 -14.45
N VAL A 163 -22.28 10.12 -15.53
CA VAL A 163 -21.87 8.78 -15.95
C VAL A 163 -21.05 8.10 -14.85
N THR A 164 -19.98 8.73 -14.35
CA THR A 164 -19.16 8.13 -13.28
C THR A 164 -19.97 7.89 -12.00
N SER A 165 -20.93 8.77 -11.67
CA SER A 165 -21.79 8.60 -10.48
C SER A 165 -22.82 7.48 -10.64
N THR A 166 -23.38 7.30 -11.84
CA THR A 166 -24.37 6.23 -12.10
C THR A 166 -23.71 4.85 -12.13
N TYR A 167 -22.55 4.74 -12.78
CA TYR A 167 -21.77 3.51 -12.76
C TYR A 167 -21.26 3.14 -11.35
N ARG A 168 -20.99 4.13 -10.50
CA ARG A 168 -20.69 3.92 -9.07
C ARG A 168 -21.86 3.31 -8.32
N ILE A 169 -23.08 3.80 -8.53
CA ILE A 169 -24.29 3.24 -7.86
C ILE A 169 -24.54 1.80 -8.30
N ALA A 170 -24.09 1.43 -9.51
CA ALA A 170 -24.21 0.08 -10.04
C ALA A 170 -23.06 -0.87 -9.61
N ASP A 171 -22.10 -0.43 -8.79
CA ASP A 171 -20.88 -1.18 -8.43
C ASP A 171 -20.05 -1.67 -9.63
N LEU A 172 -20.23 -1.04 -10.80
CA LEU A 172 -19.57 -1.42 -12.05
C LEU A 172 -18.24 -0.69 -12.28
N LEU A 173 -17.95 0.35 -11.49
CA LEU A 173 -16.67 1.07 -11.53
C LEU A 173 -15.95 0.93 -10.19
N GLU A 174 -14.82 0.26 -10.26
CA GLU A 174 -13.79 0.34 -9.24
C GLU A 174 -13.07 1.68 -9.38
N LEU A 175 -13.48 2.70 -8.61
CA LEU A 175 -12.92 4.07 -8.63
C LEU A 175 -11.42 4.13 -8.99
N ASN A 176 -11.04 5.04 -9.89
CA ASN A 176 -9.65 5.24 -10.30
C ASN A 176 -8.64 5.39 -9.15
N LEU A 177 -7.38 5.04 -9.44
CA LEU A 177 -6.28 5.07 -8.47
C LEU A 177 -6.23 6.33 -7.61
N PRO A 178 -6.34 7.56 -8.16
CA PRO A 178 -6.16 8.77 -7.36
C PRO A 178 -7.28 8.97 -6.32
N TYR A 179 -8.53 8.62 -6.66
CA TYR A 179 -9.61 8.69 -5.68
C TYR A 179 -9.40 7.67 -4.56
N ARG A 180 -9.09 6.41 -4.93
CA ARG A 180 -8.81 5.35 -3.95
C ARG A 180 -7.67 5.72 -3.03
N PHE A 181 -6.59 6.24 -3.60
CA PHE A 181 -5.45 6.72 -2.84
C PHE A 181 -5.86 7.77 -1.79
N ILE A 182 -6.67 8.75 -2.18
CA ILE A 182 -7.13 9.80 -1.24
C ILE A 182 -8.02 9.19 -0.15
N THR A 183 -8.99 8.34 -0.49
CA THR A 183 -9.88 7.75 0.52
C THR A 183 -9.12 6.85 1.49
N THR A 184 -8.18 6.05 0.99
CA THR A 184 -7.34 5.18 1.83
C THR A 184 -6.36 5.98 2.66
N ALA A 185 -5.76 7.05 2.12
CA ALA A 185 -4.90 7.94 2.90
C ALA A 185 -5.67 8.66 4.02
N MET A 186 -6.94 9.04 3.77
CA MET A 186 -7.81 9.61 4.79
C MET A 186 -8.17 8.59 5.88
N GLU A 187 -8.47 7.35 5.52
CA GLU A 187 -8.70 6.25 6.47
C GLU A 187 -7.45 5.95 7.29
N TYR A 188 -6.28 5.86 6.64
CA TYR A 188 -4.99 5.72 7.28
C TYR A 188 -4.71 6.83 8.28
N SER A 189 -4.99 8.09 7.92
CA SER A 189 -4.76 9.22 8.81
C SER A 189 -5.62 9.16 10.07
N LYS A 190 -6.84 8.60 9.98
CA LYS A 190 -7.72 8.39 11.14
C LYS A 190 -7.22 7.25 12.04
N GLN A 191 -6.70 6.18 11.44
CA GLN A 191 -6.17 5.04 12.19
C GLN A 191 -4.88 5.40 12.93
N SER A 192 -3.95 6.11 12.28
CA SER A 192 -2.69 6.56 12.90
C SER A 192 -2.88 7.55 14.07
N THR A 193 -3.99 8.27 14.15
CA THR A 193 -4.28 9.13 15.32
C THR A 193 -4.79 8.37 16.53
N ALA A 194 -5.30 7.15 16.36
CA ALA A 194 -5.68 6.28 17.47
C ALA A 194 -4.46 5.62 18.12
N ASP A 195 -3.38 5.42 17.37
CA ASP A 195 -2.12 4.80 17.84
C ASP A 195 -1.35 5.62 18.89
N GLN A 196 -1.81 6.82 19.29
CA GLN A 196 -1.14 7.64 20.32
C GLN A 196 -1.25 7.10 21.75
N SER A 197 -1.82 5.91 21.96
CA SER A 197 -2.15 5.38 23.29
C SER A 197 -0.99 4.63 23.98
N ILE A 198 0.09 4.23 23.28
CA ILE A 198 1.22 3.51 23.89
C ILE A 198 2.40 4.46 24.19
N THR A 199 2.22 5.37 25.14
CA THR A 199 3.31 6.26 25.62
C THR A 199 3.94 5.81 26.94
N SER A 200 3.33 4.85 27.63
CA SER A 200 3.78 4.32 28.92
C SER A 200 4.30 2.89 28.81
N ARG A 201 5.24 2.49 29.67
CA ARG A 201 5.68 1.07 29.78
C ARG A 201 4.63 0.15 30.43
N VAL A 202 3.59 0.73 31.03
CA VAL A 202 2.50 0.03 31.69
C VAL A 202 1.19 0.55 31.15
N GLY A 203 0.31 -0.36 30.71
CA GLY A 203 -1.02 -0.05 30.18
C GLY A 203 -2.04 0.13 31.31
N ASN A 204 -3.25 0.58 30.97
CA ASN A 204 -4.31 0.78 31.95
C ASN A 204 -5.08 -0.53 32.18
N PHE A 205 -4.48 -1.43 32.96
CA PHE A 205 -5.11 -2.71 33.33
C PHE A 205 -5.73 -2.62 34.72
N GLU A 206 -7.05 -2.50 34.80
CA GLU A 206 -7.75 -2.61 36.07
C GLU A 206 -7.64 -4.05 36.62
N ASN A 207 -7.22 -4.18 37.88
CA ASN A 207 -7.21 -5.44 38.64
C ASN A 207 -6.38 -6.59 38.03
N SER A 208 -5.28 -6.32 37.32
CA SER A 208 -4.36 -7.37 36.87
C SER A 208 -3.67 -8.05 38.06
N ILE A 209 -4.07 -9.27 38.39
CA ILE A 209 -3.50 -10.05 39.51
C ILE A 209 -2.68 -11.20 38.94
N ARG A 210 -1.40 -11.25 39.29
CA ARG A 210 -0.56 -12.44 39.07
C ARG A 210 -0.57 -13.33 40.30
N LYS A 211 -0.96 -14.59 40.11
CA LYS A 211 -0.67 -15.64 41.09
C LYS A 211 0.81 -15.98 40.99
N ARG A 212 1.59 -15.61 42.00
CA ARG A 212 3.03 -15.86 42.02
C ARG A 212 3.28 -17.36 42.21
N SER A 213 3.99 -17.97 41.27
CA SER A 213 4.51 -19.34 41.41
C SER A 213 5.68 -19.36 42.40
N GLU A 214 5.89 -20.50 43.05
CA GLU A 214 7.08 -20.72 43.91
C GLU A 214 8.36 -20.86 43.09
N ASN A 215 8.24 -21.24 41.81
CA ASN A 215 9.36 -21.36 40.88
C ASN A 215 9.52 -20.10 40.03
N ASN A 216 10.75 -19.88 39.55
CA ASN A 216 11.00 -18.87 38.52
C ASN A 216 10.31 -19.28 37.21
N GLU A 217 9.56 -18.34 36.63
CA GLU A 217 8.83 -18.54 35.38
C GLU A 217 9.47 -17.69 34.29
N THR A 218 9.81 -18.31 33.16
CA THR A 218 10.31 -17.63 31.97
C THR A 218 9.41 -18.00 30.79
N PHE A 219 8.81 -16.99 30.18
CA PHE A 219 7.97 -17.13 28.99
C PHE A 219 8.73 -16.59 27.79
N VAL A 220 8.79 -17.37 26.72
CA VAL A 220 9.41 -16.98 25.45
C VAL A 220 8.34 -16.97 24.37
N ILE A 221 8.19 -15.84 23.68
CA ILE A 221 7.30 -15.68 22.54
C ILE A 221 8.20 -15.47 21.32
N VAL A 222 8.12 -16.38 20.36
CA VAL A 222 8.83 -16.26 19.09
C VAL A 222 7.85 -15.75 18.04
N ILE A 223 8.12 -14.56 17.51
CA ILE A 223 7.32 -13.93 16.45
C ILE A 223 8.03 -14.20 15.13
N GLY A 224 7.48 -15.09 14.31
CA GLY A 224 7.99 -15.36 12.97
C GLY A 224 7.56 -14.30 11.93
N GLU A 225 8.17 -14.35 10.75
CA GLU A 225 7.86 -13.46 9.63
C GLU A 225 7.52 -14.30 8.38
N SER A 226 6.42 -13.97 7.71
CA SER A 226 5.99 -14.51 6.41
C SER A 226 5.94 -16.05 6.24
N LEU A 227 6.06 -16.84 7.31
CA LEU A 227 6.04 -18.30 7.27
C LEU A 227 4.60 -18.85 7.17
N THR A 228 4.39 -19.83 6.29
CA THR A 228 3.10 -20.53 6.12
C THR A 228 3.18 -22.00 6.49
N ARG A 229 2.14 -22.53 7.16
CA ARG A 229 2.03 -23.96 7.52
C ARG A 229 2.14 -24.89 6.31
N HIS A 230 1.75 -24.41 5.13
CA HIS A 230 1.77 -25.18 3.89
C HIS A 230 3.18 -25.56 3.41
N HIS A 231 4.22 -24.92 3.93
CA HIS A 231 5.62 -25.21 3.59
C HIS A 231 6.43 -25.77 4.76
N MET A 232 5.75 -26.32 5.78
CA MET A 232 6.36 -26.81 7.01
C MET A 232 6.13 -28.32 7.16
N SER A 233 7.20 -29.11 7.22
CA SER A 233 7.10 -30.57 7.26
C SER A 233 6.44 -31.12 8.53
N ILE A 234 6.56 -30.43 9.67
CA ILE A 234 5.81 -30.75 10.89
C ILE A 234 4.28 -30.76 10.69
N TYR A 235 3.76 -30.04 9.69
CA TYR A 235 2.35 -30.00 9.28
C TYR A 235 2.03 -30.92 8.08
N GLY A 236 2.96 -31.76 7.64
CA GLY A 236 2.76 -32.73 6.55
C GLY A 236 3.24 -32.27 5.17
N TYR A 237 4.07 -31.22 5.09
CA TYR A 237 4.72 -30.85 3.83
C TYR A 237 5.79 -31.88 3.41
N ASP A 238 5.82 -32.26 2.13
CA ASP A 238 6.64 -33.38 1.63
C ASP A 238 8.15 -33.18 1.77
N ARG A 239 8.64 -31.94 1.86
CA ARG A 239 10.07 -31.63 2.02
C ARG A 239 10.39 -31.37 3.47
N SER A 240 11.46 -31.97 3.99
CA SER A 240 11.98 -31.75 5.36
C SER A 240 12.48 -30.31 5.58
N THR A 241 11.56 -29.37 5.81
CA THR A 241 11.86 -27.94 5.99
C THR A 241 12.11 -27.54 7.44
N ASN A 242 11.67 -28.35 8.42
CA ASN A 242 11.91 -28.09 9.84
C ASN A 242 12.30 -29.34 10.64
N PRO A 243 13.42 -30.02 10.27
CA PRO A 243 13.83 -31.28 10.89
C PRO A 243 14.09 -31.17 12.40
N ARG A 244 14.57 -30.01 12.88
CA ARG A 244 14.78 -29.80 14.32
C ARG A 244 13.48 -29.78 15.12
N LEU A 245 12.40 -29.22 14.57
CA LEU A 245 11.09 -29.23 15.23
C LEU A 245 10.45 -30.61 15.19
N GLU A 246 10.69 -31.38 14.12
CA GLU A 246 10.21 -32.77 14.05
C GLU A 246 10.85 -33.68 15.10
N THR A 247 12.14 -33.51 15.39
CA THR A 247 12.84 -34.31 16.40
C THR A 247 12.23 -34.18 17.80
N ILE A 248 11.65 -33.02 18.13
CA ILE A 248 11.04 -32.75 19.44
C ILE A 248 9.51 -32.74 19.39
N LYS A 249 8.90 -33.25 18.30
CA LYS A 249 7.45 -33.15 18.06
C LYS A 249 6.59 -33.68 19.21
N ASP A 250 7.04 -34.74 19.87
CA ASP A 250 6.33 -35.37 21.00
C ASP A 250 6.33 -34.51 22.28
N GLU A 251 7.20 -33.49 22.34
CA GLU A 251 7.26 -32.48 23.40
C GLU A 251 6.46 -31.21 23.06
N LEU A 252 5.94 -31.11 21.83
CA LEU A 252 5.25 -29.93 21.32
C LEU A 252 3.74 -30.11 21.28
N LEU A 253 3.02 -29.06 21.67
CA LEU A 253 1.61 -28.90 21.32
C LEU A 253 1.51 -28.15 19.99
N VAL A 254 1.27 -28.89 18.90
CA VAL A 254 1.19 -28.33 17.55
C VAL A 254 -0.25 -27.98 17.19
N PHE A 255 -0.53 -26.69 16.97
CA PHE A 255 -1.85 -26.22 16.56
C PHE A 255 -2.00 -26.25 15.03
N ALA A 256 -2.84 -27.15 14.52
CA ALA A 256 -3.01 -27.33 13.08
C ALA A 256 -3.90 -26.27 12.42
N ASP A 257 -4.81 -25.63 13.17
CA ASP A 257 -5.82 -24.72 12.62
C ASP A 257 -5.73 -23.32 13.23
N VAL A 258 -4.71 -22.57 12.78
CA VAL A 258 -4.45 -21.20 13.21
C VAL A 258 -4.30 -20.33 11.97
N ILE A 259 -4.96 -19.18 11.98
CA ILE A 259 -4.88 -18.16 10.93
C ILE A 259 -4.41 -16.84 11.53
N SER A 260 -3.66 -16.07 10.74
CA SER A 260 -3.26 -14.71 11.10
C SER A 260 -4.47 -13.76 11.05
N PRO A 261 -4.59 -12.78 11.97
CA PRO A 261 -5.69 -11.81 11.95
C PRO A 261 -5.57 -10.74 10.85
N SER A 262 -4.45 -10.74 10.11
CA SER A 262 -4.20 -9.92 8.92
C SER A 262 -3.15 -10.57 8.02
N THR A 263 -3.10 -10.21 6.74
CA THR A 263 -2.08 -10.62 5.77
C THR A 263 -0.83 -9.74 5.78
N TYR A 264 -0.76 -8.73 6.65
CA TYR A 264 0.34 -7.77 6.75
C TYR A 264 0.90 -7.72 8.17
N THR A 265 2.22 -7.56 8.30
CA THR A 265 2.95 -7.62 9.58
C THR A 265 2.38 -6.67 10.64
N ILE A 266 2.27 -5.37 10.36
CA ILE A 266 1.84 -4.40 11.39
C ILE A 266 0.40 -4.65 11.89
N PRO A 267 -0.64 -4.70 11.03
CA PRO A 267 -2.00 -4.99 11.50
C PRO A 267 -2.16 -6.40 12.09
N SER A 268 -1.31 -7.35 11.71
CA SER A 268 -1.28 -8.69 12.31
C SER A 268 -0.77 -8.63 13.74
N LEU A 269 0.41 -8.03 13.94
CA LEU A 269 1.06 -7.90 15.25
C LEU A 269 0.30 -6.97 16.19
N GLU A 270 -0.31 -5.90 15.69
CA GLU A 270 -1.20 -5.04 16.49
C GLU A 270 -2.32 -5.87 17.12
N LYS A 271 -3.04 -6.68 16.34
CA LYS A 271 -4.11 -7.53 16.87
C LYS A 271 -3.59 -8.68 17.72
N ALA A 272 -2.43 -9.26 17.38
CA ALA A 272 -1.87 -10.39 18.11
C ALA A 272 -1.25 -9.99 19.46
N LEU A 273 -0.73 -8.77 19.57
CA LEU A 273 0.01 -8.28 20.74
C LEU A 273 -0.74 -7.23 21.56
N THR A 274 -1.95 -6.86 21.17
CA THR A 274 -2.85 -5.98 21.94
C THR A 274 -4.15 -6.71 22.26
N PHE A 275 -5.10 -6.01 22.87
CA PHE A 275 -6.43 -6.55 23.15
C PHE A 275 -7.43 -6.33 22.02
N SER A 276 -6.98 -5.76 20.88
CA SER A 276 -7.81 -5.66 19.67
C SER A 276 -7.94 -7.02 18.98
N ASN A 277 -9.00 -7.18 18.19
CA ASN A 277 -9.22 -8.39 17.41
C ASN A 277 -9.94 -8.07 16.09
N TYR A 278 -10.39 -9.10 15.37
CA TYR A 278 -11.09 -8.92 14.10
C TYR A 278 -12.44 -8.20 14.25
N GLU A 279 -13.16 -8.44 15.35
CA GLU A 279 -14.50 -7.89 15.63
C GLU A 279 -14.44 -6.54 16.35
N ASP A 280 -13.41 -6.31 17.18
CA ASP A 280 -13.20 -5.09 17.96
C ASP A 280 -11.78 -4.56 17.78
N SER A 281 -11.62 -3.59 16.87
CA SER A 281 -10.35 -2.89 16.67
C SER A 281 -10.10 -1.78 17.69
N THR A 282 -11.07 -1.42 18.54
CA THR A 282 -10.97 -0.28 19.47
C THR A 282 -10.24 -0.63 20.77
N ALA A 283 -10.12 -1.93 21.08
CA ALA A 283 -9.43 -2.39 22.28
C ALA A 283 -7.90 -2.25 22.23
N VAL A 284 -7.33 -1.68 21.17
CA VAL A 284 -5.90 -1.35 21.08
C VAL A 284 -5.48 -0.40 22.21
N ASP A 285 -6.37 0.51 22.62
CA ASP A 285 -6.13 1.52 23.67
C ASP A 285 -5.99 0.95 25.08
N LYS A 286 -6.35 -0.33 25.28
CA LYS A 286 -6.14 -1.00 26.57
C LYS A 286 -4.65 -1.27 26.84
N GLY A 287 -3.83 -1.25 25.79
CA GLY A 287 -2.40 -1.52 25.84
C GLY A 287 -2.01 -2.86 25.22
N SER A 288 -0.73 -3.22 25.36
CA SER A 288 -0.13 -4.40 24.78
C SER A 288 0.11 -5.53 25.79
N LEU A 289 0.37 -6.73 25.26
CA LEU A 289 0.77 -7.89 26.04
C LEU A 289 2.03 -7.61 26.87
N ILE A 290 3.00 -6.88 26.32
CA ILE A 290 4.23 -6.50 27.04
C ILE A 290 3.91 -5.60 28.22
N GLN A 291 3.07 -4.58 27.99
CA GLN A 291 2.63 -3.69 29.06
C GLN A 291 1.87 -4.43 30.17
N LEU A 292 1.10 -5.48 29.84
CA LEU A 292 0.43 -6.33 30.83
C LEU A 292 1.46 -7.14 31.66
N PHE A 293 2.47 -7.72 31.01
CA PHE A 293 3.52 -8.45 31.72
C PHE A 293 4.32 -7.52 32.65
N ASN A 294 4.59 -6.29 32.21
CA ASN A 294 5.20 -5.25 33.05
C ASN A 294 4.30 -4.89 34.24
N SER A 295 2.98 -4.75 34.04
CA SER A 295 2.05 -4.36 35.12
C SER A 295 1.99 -5.38 36.25
N VAL A 296 2.27 -6.66 35.96
CA VAL A 296 2.30 -7.75 36.94
C VAL A 296 3.71 -8.17 37.37
N GLY A 297 4.72 -7.36 37.06
CA GLY A 297 6.07 -7.45 37.61
C GLY A 297 6.99 -8.49 36.95
N PHE A 298 6.74 -8.87 35.69
CA PHE A 298 7.76 -9.56 34.90
C PHE A 298 8.82 -8.56 34.41
N LYS A 299 10.07 -9.01 34.32
CA LYS A 299 11.10 -8.32 33.54
C LYS A 299 10.90 -8.70 32.08
N THR A 300 10.70 -7.72 31.20
CA THR A 300 10.41 -7.96 29.78
C THR A 300 11.59 -7.61 28.88
N TYR A 301 11.75 -8.39 27.80
CA TYR A 301 12.80 -8.23 26.81
C TYR A 301 12.17 -8.26 25.42
N TRP A 302 12.58 -7.34 24.55
CA TRP A 302 12.29 -7.38 23.12
C TRP A 302 13.59 -7.52 22.34
N ILE A 303 13.78 -8.66 21.69
CA ILE A 303 14.99 -8.96 20.90
C ILE A 303 14.53 -9.13 19.45
N SER A 304 15.11 -8.36 18.53
CA SER A 304 14.64 -8.29 17.15
C SER A 304 15.81 -8.20 16.16
N ASN A 305 15.77 -9.06 15.15
CA ASN A 305 16.63 -8.95 13.96
C ASN A 305 15.96 -8.13 12.84
N GLN A 306 14.70 -7.74 13.03
CA GLN A 306 14.02 -6.76 12.19
C GLN A 306 14.42 -5.34 12.61
N GLN A 307 14.62 -4.46 11.63
CA GLN A 307 14.95 -3.06 11.90
C GLN A 307 13.77 -2.35 12.56
N PRO A 308 13.99 -1.55 13.61
CA PRO A 308 12.95 -0.70 14.14
C PRO A 308 12.57 0.33 13.07
N LEU A 309 11.29 0.45 12.74
CA LEU A 309 10.86 1.53 11.86
C LEU A 309 11.07 2.86 12.60
N ASN A 310 11.90 3.74 12.02
CA ASN A 310 12.29 5.04 12.59
C ASN A 310 11.14 6.05 12.67
N GLU A 311 9.95 5.71 12.16
CA GLU A 311 8.78 6.58 12.25
C GLU A 311 8.10 6.41 13.61
N SER A 312 7.90 7.53 14.30
CA SER A 312 7.25 7.66 15.62
C SER A 312 5.75 7.32 15.62
N ARG A 313 5.32 6.34 14.80
CA ARG A 313 3.93 5.95 14.51
C ARG A 313 3.79 4.47 14.12
N ASN A 314 4.81 3.63 14.35
CA ASN A 314 4.67 2.19 14.18
C ASN A 314 4.34 1.54 15.52
N MET A 315 3.10 1.06 15.65
CA MET A 315 2.60 0.30 16.80
C MET A 315 3.54 -0.82 17.25
N VAL A 316 4.17 -1.56 16.33
CA VAL A 316 5.10 -2.66 16.69
C VAL A 316 6.35 -2.11 17.39
N THR A 317 6.89 -0.98 16.90
CA THR A 317 8.02 -0.28 17.51
C THR A 317 7.64 0.27 18.88
N GLU A 318 6.43 0.80 19.05
CA GLU A 318 5.93 1.29 20.35
C GLU A 318 5.75 0.16 21.36
N ILE A 319 5.17 -0.97 20.94
CA ILE A 319 5.07 -2.18 21.75
C ILE A 319 6.46 -2.67 22.17
N ALA A 320 7.43 -2.70 21.24
CA ALA A 320 8.80 -3.07 21.54
C ALA A 320 9.42 -2.15 22.61
N TYR A 321 9.28 -0.83 22.47
CA TYR A 321 9.80 0.14 23.44
C TYR A 321 9.07 0.16 24.78
N ALA A 322 7.90 -0.47 24.89
CA ALA A 322 7.26 -0.72 26.17
C ALA A 322 8.01 -1.77 27.01
N ALA A 323 8.84 -2.62 26.40
CA ALA A 323 9.65 -3.60 27.14
C ALA A 323 10.71 -2.93 28.02
N ASP A 324 11.15 -3.62 29.07
CA ASP A 324 12.20 -3.09 29.95
C ASP A 324 13.56 -3.00 29.26
N GLU A 325 13.89 -3.98 28.41
CA GLU A 325 15.10 -4.02 27.60
C GLU A 325 14.74 -4.26 26.13
N THR A 326 15.32 -3.46 25.23
CA THR A 326 15.17 -3.63 23.78
C THR A 326 16.52 -3.83 23.11
N HIS A 327 16.61 -4.87 22.28
CA HIS A 327 17.82 -5.25 21.57
C HIS A 327 17.50 -5.45 20.09
N PHE A 328 17.81 -4.44 19.27
CA PHE A 328 17.72 -4.53 17.82
C PHE A 328 19.09 -4.90 17.26
N ILE A 329 19.19 -6.05 16.61
CA ILE A 329 20.45 -6.61 16.11
C ILE A 329 20.80 -5.99 14.77
N ASN A 330 19.82 -5.89 13.89
CA ASN A 330 19.95 -5.22 12.60
C ASN A 330 19.72 -3.71 12.77
N MET A 331 20.80 -2.95 12.94
CA MET A 331 20.78 -1.47 12.98
C MET A 331 21.46 -0.83 11.76
N ALA A 332 21.97 -1.61 10.80
CA ALA A 332 22.75 -1.10 9.68
C ALA A 332 21.85 -0.70 8.50
N SER A 333 22.03 0.52 7.97
CA SER A 333 21.30 1.00 6.78
C SER A 333 21.71 0.32 5.47
N ASN A 334 22.66 -0.61 5.50
CA ASN A 334 23.20 -1.32 4.33
C ASN A 334 23.12 -2.83 4.57
N GLU A 335 22.19 -3.51 3.90
CA GLU A 335 22.02 -4.98 3.90
C GLU A 335 23.13 -5.77 3.19
N LEU A 336 24.25 -5.12 2.83
CA LEU A 336 25.41 -5.85 2.29
C LEU A 336 26.05 -6.80 3.32
N SER A 337 25.67 -6.71 4.59
CA SER A 337 25.81 -7.79 5.56
C SER A 337 24.46 -8.46 5.78
N SER A 338 24.27 -9.66 5.21
CA SER A 338 23.14 -10.53 5.53
C SER A 338 23.06 -10.77 7.04
N SER A 339 22.08 -10.17 7.73
CA SER A 339 21.84 -10.40 9.16
C SER A 339 20.89 -11.58 9.30
N TYR A 340 21.43 -12.78 9.48
CA TYR A 340 20.61 -13.96 9.66
C TYR A 340 20.07 -14.07 11.10
N ASP A 341 18.96 -14.78 11.27
CA ASP A 341 18.29 -14.93 12.56
C ASP A 341 19.12 -15.72 13.60
N GLU A 342 20.21 -16.40 13.21
CA GLU A 342 21.13 -17.03 14.17
C GLU A 342 21.87 -16.02 15.06
N MET A 343 21.78 -14.72 14.75
CA MET A 343 22.36 -13.66 15.58
C MET A 343 21.51 -13.32 16.82
N LEU A 344 20.25 -13.78 16.90
CA LEU A 344 19.27 -13.51 17.97
C LEU A 344 19.61 -14.11 19.34
#